data_AF-A0A7S0QHS6-F1
#
_entry.id   AF-A0A7S0QHS6-F1
#
_cell.length_a   1.000
_cell.length_b   1.000
_cell.length_c   1.000
_cell.angle_alpha   90.00
_cell.angle_beta   90.00
_cell.angle_gamma   90.00
#
_symmetry.space_group_name_H-M   'P 1'
#
loop_
_entity.id
_entity.type
_entity.pdbx_description
1 polymer ?
#
loop_
_entity_poly.entity_id
_entity_poly.type
_entity_poly.pdbx_seq_one_letter_code
_entity_poly.pdbx_strand_id
1 'polypeptide(L)'
;MDRDGFITMDENLEQDKVMADDQGKPFDEDHSRKSFERADLDGDGKVSFEEMSLPKPPDEHCKELYGEFAEYDGSQSCRCMRTYTADINGTCIQGDDAVCVKQFGPFAEFDGINTCLCKNGTIPDVNGTCIEGSDPACKAQFGAFARFDVKNSTCVCERGAVPDFNGTCVAASNELCQDWYGPNTAFDGMNSCVCKKGFVYADGECFRGSNKVCSSIIAGSKFDGINECKCRKGYVKDEARGMCIKSNSSKSSPEPSTPLPPQGTVTITVLEAKHLPKMDTHTKCDPFAVITLGNSSRRTKVVKKTYNPEWHETFRLSYNESGPPPTELEIDIFDWDAVGSGREFVGRVVISLGELTTEGDVQGWYDLQGADGGLVRGHDRNSSAVQLSVSLQAGLP
;
A
#
# COMPACT_ATOMS: atom_id res chain seq x y z
N MET A 1 38.07 -10.70 -5.33
CA MET A 1 38.91 -9.70 -6.00
C MET A 1 40.36 -10.00 -5.67
N ASP A 2 41.13 -10.13 -6.73
CA ASP A 2 42.59 -10.13 -6.79
C ASP A 2 43.18 -8.78 -6.32
N ARG A 3 44.46 -8.56 -6.63
CA ARG A 3 45.21 -7.36 -6.21
C ARG A 3 45.05 -6.18 -7.17
N ASP A 4 44.39 -6.38 -8.30
CA ASP A 4 44.28 -5.48 -9.43
C ASP A 4 42.92 -4.77 -9.52
N GLY A 5 41.94 -5.22 -8.73
CA GLY A 5 40.74 -4.43 -8.43
C GLY A 5 39.64 -4.52 -9.48
N PHE A 6 39.74 -5.49 -10.38
CA PHE A 6 38.71 -5.86 -11.35
C PHE A 6 38.63 -7.39 -11.44
N ILE A 7 37.63 -7.92 -12.14
CA ILE A 7 37.52 -9.34 -12.46
C ILE A 7 37.40 -9.46 -13.98
N THR A 8 38.20 -10.33 -14.60
CA THR A 8 38.09 -10.65 -16.03
C THR A 8 37.08 -11.77 -16.29
N MET A 9 36.62 -11.92 -17.53
CA MET A 9 35.67 -12.97 -17.92
C MET A 9 36.19 -14.37 -17.55
N ASP A 10 37.46 -14.65 -17.83
CA ASP A 10 38.05 -15.97 -17.55
C ASP A 10 38.11 -16.24 -16.04
N GLU A 11 38.44 -15.24 -15.23
CA GLU A 11 38.45 -15.33 -13.76
C GLU A 11 37.03 -15.53 -13.20
N ASN A 12 36.05 -14.83 -13.75
CA ASN A 12 34.64 -14.99 -13.37
C ASN A 12 34.13 -16.40 -13.68
N LEU A 13 34.41 -16.91 -14.89
CA LEU A 13 34.01 -18.26 -15.30
C LEU A 13 34.67 -19.34 -14.42
N GLU A 14 35.94 -19.17 -14.06
CA GLU A 14 36.64 -20.10 -13.17
C GLU A 14 36.06 -20.06 -11.75
N GLN A 15 35.72 -18.87 -11.25
CA GLN A 15 35.10 -18.71 -9.93
C GLN A 15 33.68 -19.30 -9.88
N ASP A 16 32.83 -19.01 -10.87
CA ASP A 16 31.47 -19.53 -10.95
C ASP A 16 31.45 -21.06 -11.07
N LYS A 17 32.42 -21.63 -11.80
CA LYS A 17 32.58 -23.08 -11.90
C LYS A 17 32.92 -23.71 -10.56
N VAL A 18 33.81 -23.09 -9.78
CA VAL A 18 34.14 -23.53 -8.41
C VAL A 18 32.90 -23.42 -7.51
N MET A 19 32.11 -22.35 -7.62
CA MET A 19 30.88 -22.19 -6.84
C MET A 19 29.81 -23.23 -7.22
N ALA A 20 29.66 -23.53 -8.51
CA ALA A 20 28.74 -24.56 -8.99
C ALA A 20 29.12 -25.94 -8.45
N ASP A 21 30.41 -26.29 -8.49
CA ASP A 21 30.93 -27.55 -7.93
C ASP A 21 30.70 -27.65 -6.41
N ASP A 22 30.93 -26.58 -5.64
CA ASP A 22 30.69 -26.54 -4.19
C ASP A 22 29.21 -26.68 -3.84
N GLN A 23 28.33 -26.10 -4.66
CA GLN A 23 26.87 -26.23 -4.53
C GLN A 23 26.32 -27.54 -5.11
N GLY A 24 27.16 -28.37 -5.73
CA GLY A 24 26.74 -29.61 -6.40
C GLY A 24 25.80 -29.40 -7.59
N LYS A 25 25.87 -28.24 -8.25
CA LYS A 25 25.06 -27.87 -9.42
C LYS A 25 25.89 -27.95 -10.71
N PRO A 26 25.27 -28.28 -11.86
CA PRO A 26 25.96 -28.20 -13.15
C PRO A 26 26.33 -26.74 -13.45
N PHE A 27 27.58 -26.53 -13.87
CA PHE A 27 28.04 -25.23 -14.34
C PHE A 27 27.42 -24.89 -15.70
N ASP A 28 26.79 -23.71 -15.80
CA ASP A 28 26.21 -23.15 -17.02
C ASP A 28 27.07 -21.99 -17.52
N GLU A 29 27.95 -22.30 -18.48
CA GLU A 29 28.91 -21.33 -19.03
C GLU A 29 28.21 -20.16 -19.74
N ASP A 30 27.11 -20.42 -20.44
CA ASP A 30 26.37 -19.38 -21.17
C ASP A 30 25.70 -18.41 -20.19
N HIS A 31 25.17 -18.91 -19.07
CA HIS A 31 24.61 -18.07 -18.01
C HIS A 31 25.68 -17.18 -17.36
N SER A 32 26.84 -17.75 -17.00
CA SER A 32 27.94 -16.99 -16.40
C SER A 32 28.50 -15.93 -17.36
N ARG A 33 28.64 -16.25 -18.65
CA ARG A 33 29.09 -15.29 -19.66
C ARG A 33 28.13 -14.11 -19.80
N LYS A 34 26.82 -14.38 -19.89
CA LYS A 34 25.80 -13.34 -19.90
C LYS A 34 25.74 -12.55 -18.60
N SER A 35 26.04 -13.16 -17.46
CA SER A 35 26.12 -12.47 -16.17
C SER A 35 27.27 -11.46 -16.16
N PHE A 36 28.44 -11.88 -16.65
CA PHE A 36 29.61 -11.02 -16.78
C PHE A 36 29.38 -9.87 -17.76
N GLU A 37 28.87 -10.16 -18.96
CA GLU A 37 28.58 -9.14 -19.98
C GLU A 37 27.57 -8.09 -19.49
N ARG A 38 26.72 -8.42 -18.50
CA ARG A 38 25.79 -7.46 -17.88
C ARG A 38 26.45 -6.63 -16.77
N ALA A 39 27.45 -7.19 -16.10
CA ALA A 39 28.20 -6.51 -15.05
C ALA A 39 29.30 -5.57 -15.59
N ASP A 40 29.77 -5.81 -16.82
CA ASP A 40 30.68 -4.96 -17.58
C ASP A 40 29.89 -3.80 -18.21
N LEU A 41 29.74 -2.70 -17.47
CA LEU A 41 28.84 -1.61 -17.83
C LEU A 41 29.45 -0.68 -18.89
N ASP A 42 30.78 -0.59 -18.96
CA ASP A 42 31.49 0.22 -19.94
C ASP A 42 32.00 -0.56 -21.17
N GLY A 43 31.88 -1.89 -21.15
CA GLY A 43 32.20 -2.78 -22.25
C GLY A 43 33.69 -2.97 -22.49
N ASP A 44 34.52 -2.76 -21.46
CA ASP A 44 35.98 -2.87 -21.55
C ASP A 44 36.49 -4.32 -21.40
N GLY A 45 35.60 -5.27 -21.13
CA GLY A 45 35.89 -6.69 -20.95
C GLY A 45 36.32 -7.05 -19.52
N LYS A 46 36.10 -6.16 -18.55
CA LYS A 46 36.42 -6.33 -17.12
C LYS A 46 35.27 -5.81 -16.28
N VAL A 47 35.19 -6.29 -15.04
CA VAL A 47 34.21 -5.79 -14.06
C VAL A 47 34.94 -5.24 -12.84
N SER A 48 34.88 -3.93 -12.66
CA SER A 48 35.48 -3.22 -11.54
C SER A 48 34.61 -3.25 -10.28
N PHE A 49 35.20 -2.92 -9.12
CA PHE A 49 34.43 -2.77 -7.87
C PHE A 49 33.38 -1.65 -7.95
N GLU A 50 33.63 -0.59 -8.71
CA GLU A 50 32.67 0.49 -8.92
C GLU A 50 31.46 0.00 -9.70
N GLU A 51 31.66 -0.78 -10.76
CA GLU A 51 30.56 -1.38 -11.53
C GLU A 51 29.74 -2.38 -10.72
N MET A 52 30.38 -3.19 -9.88
CA MET A 52 29.68 -4.07 -8.93
C MET A 52 28.88 -3.31 -7.86
N SER A 53 29.26 -2.05 -7.59
CA SER A 53 28.64 -1.21 -6.57
C SER A 53 27.55 -0.30 -7.14
N LEU A 54 27.41 -0.21 -8.47
CA LEU A 54 26.37 0.56 -9.11
C LEU A 54 25.02 -0.18 -9.02
N PRO A 55 23.91 0.52 -8.74
CA PRO A 55 22.59 -0.09 -8.77
C PRO A 55 22.31 -0.59 -10.18
N LYS A 56 21.98 -1.89 -10.30
CA LYS A 56 21.60 -2.52 -11.57
C LYS A 56 20.44 -1.76 -12.21
N PRO A 57 20.33 -1.74 -13.55
CA PRO A 57 19.14 -1.25 -14.23
C PRO A 57 17.87 -1.89 -13.63
N PRO A 58 16.77 -1.14 -13.43
CA PRO A 58 15.59 -1.65 -12.73
C PRO A 58 15.04 -2.96 -13.31
N ASP A 59 14.98 -3.09 -14.64
CA ASP A 59 14.55 -4.33 -15.31
C ASP A 59 15.48 -5.51 -15.02
N GLU A 60 16.78 -5.26 -14.89
CA GLU A 60 17.74 -6.31 -14.62
C GLU A 60 17.64 -6.78 -13.16
N HIS A 61 17.43 -5.85 -12.25
CA HIS A 61 17.14 -6.15 -10.86
C HIS A 61 15.88 -7.02 -10.74
N CYS A 62 14.83 -6.70 -11.48
CA CYS A 62 13.60 -7.52 -11.52
C CYS A 62 13.86 -8.93 -12.04
N LYS A 63 14.69 -9.08 -13.08
CA LYS A 63 15.01 -10.39 -13.64
C LYS A 63 15.83 -11.27 -12.71
N GLU A 64 16.69 -10.66 -11.90
CA GLU A 64 17.46 -11.37 -10.88
C GLU A 64 16.58 -11.87 -9.73
N LEU A 65 15.60 -11.07 -9.31
CA LEU A 65 14.69 -11.42 -8.21
C LEU A 65 13.61 -12.43 -8.62
N TYR A 66 13.01 -12.23 -9.79
CA TYR A 66 11.77 -12.91 -10.17
C TYR A 66 11.89 -13.69 -11.50
N GLY A 67 13.09 -13.80 -12.05
CA GLY A 67 13.38 -14.56 -13.26
C GLY A 67 13.24 -13.75 -14.55
N GLU A 68 13.62 -14.36 -15.68
CA GLU A 68 13.79 -13.69 -16.97
C GLU A 68 12.55 -12.94 -17.49
N PHE A 69 11.36 -13.34 -17.04
CA PHE A 69 10.07 -12.78 -17.45
C PHE A 69 9.53 -11.69 -16.50
N ALA A 70 10.40 -11.11 -15.68
CA ALA A 70 10.08 -9.97 -14.85
C ALA A 70 10.54 -8.65 -15.51
N GLU A 71 9.76 -7.59 -15.33
CA GLU A 71 10.04 -6.25 -15.83
C GLU A 71 9.73 -5.20 -14.77
N TYR A 72 10.38 -4.05 -14.90
CA TYR A 72 10.10 -2.88 -14.08
C TYR A 72 8.79 -2.21 -14.53
N ASP A 73 7.93 -1.93 -13.57
CA ASP A 73 6.59 -1.39 -13.85
C ASP A 73 6.57 0.14 -14.08
N GLY A 74 7.65 0.84 -13.73
CA GLY A 74 7.76 2.29 -13.76
C GLY A 74 7.52 2.98 -12.40
N SER A 75 7.11 2.24 -11.38
CA SER A 75 6.68 2.70 -10.04
C SER A 75 7.60 2.23 -8.90
N GLN A 76 8.86 1.91 -9.20
CA GLN A 76 9.81 1.29 -8.26
C GLN A 76 9.50 -0.16 -7.92
N SER A 77 8.72 -0.86 -8.75
CA SER A 77 8.37 -2.27 -8.54
C SER A 77 8.68 -3.16 -9.74
N CYS A 78 8.66 -4.46 -9.47
CA CYS A 78 8.81 -5.51 -10.47
C CYS A 78 7.48 -6.22 -10.67
N ARG A 79 7.12 -6.48 -11.92
CA ARG A 79 5.96 -7.30 -12.28
C ARG A 79 6.33 -8.35 -13.29
N CYS A 80 5.52 -9.39 -13.38
CA CYS A 80 5.63 -10.31 -14.49
C CYS A 80 5.18 -9.63 -15.79
N MET A 81 5.95 -9.87 -16.85
CA MET A 81 5.61 -9.44 -18.20
C MET A 81 4.23 -9.94 -18.59
N ARG A 82 3.60 -9.28 -19.57
CA ARG A 82 2.32 -9.73 -20.10
C ARG A 82 2.40 -11.20 -20.55
N THR A 83 1.38 -11.98 -20.23
CA THR A 83 1.24 -13.44 -20.37
C THR A 83 2.02 -14.30 -19.37
N TYR A 84 2.67 -13.70 -18.38
CA TYR A 84 3.38 -14.41 -17.30
C TYR A 84 2.77 -14.07 -15.94
N THR A 85 2.80 -15.02 -15.01
CA THR A 85 2.32 -14.86 -13.64
C THR A 85 3.39 -15.33 -12.66
N ALA A 86 3.39 -14.79 -11.45
CA ALA A 86 4.24 -15.29 -10.38
C ALA A 86 3.79 -16.71 -9.97
N ASP A 87 4.76 -17.56 -9.66
CA ASP A 87 4.53 -18.80 -8.93
C ASP A 87 4.55 -18.57 -7.41
N ILE A 88 4.36 -19.65 -6.63
CA ILE A 88 4.36 -19.59 -5.15
C ILE A 88 5.69 -19.13 -4.52
N ASN A 89 6.76 -18.98 -5.31
CA ASN A 89 8.05 -18.47 -4.88
C ASN A 89 8.32 -17.07 -5.48
N GLY A 90 7.30 -16.43 -6.07
CA GLY A 90 7.43 -15.15 -6.75
C GLY A 90 8.08 -15.21 -8.13
N THR A 91 8.45 -16.38 -8.66
CA THR A 91 9.13 -16.47 -9.96
C THR A 91 8.12 -16.33 -11.10
N CYS A 92 8.39 -15.43 -12.05
CA CYS A 92 7.54 -15.24 -13.22
C CYS A 92 7.65 -16.44 -14.16
N ILE A 93 6.52 -17.14 -14.33
CA ILE A 93 6.35 -18.29 -15.21
C ILE A 93 5.23 -18.03 -16.22
N GLN A 94 5.17 -18.81 -17.29
CA GLN A 94 4.12 -18.66 -18.30
C GLN A 94 2.74 -18.82 -17.64
N GLY A 95 1.88 -17.82 -17.81
CA GLY A 95 0.56 -17.77 -17.22
C GLY A 95 -0.45 -18.57 -18.03
N ASP A 96 -1.14 -19.49 -17.35
CA ASP A 96 -2.29 -20.19 -17.87
C ASP A 96 -3.23 -20.65 -16.74
N ASP A 97 -4.43 -21.10 -17.11
CA ASP A 97 -5.41 -21.57 -16.13
C ASP A 97 -4.93 -22.77 -15.32
N ALA A 98 -4.07 -23.63 -15.87
CA ALA A 98 -3.57 -24.80 -15.17
C ALA A 98 -2.60 -24.41 -14.05
N VAL A 99 -1.77 -23.38 -14.28
CA VAL A 99 -0.91 -22.75 -13.28
C VAL A 99 -1.76 -22.16 -12.17
N CYS A 100 -2.76 -21.32 -12.50
CA CYS A 100 -3.63 -20.71 -11.50
C CYS A 100 -4.41 -21.75 -10.70
N VAL A 101 -4.94 -22.79 -11.36
CA VAL A 101 -5.68 -23.88 -10.68
C VAL A 101 -4.79 -24.68 -9.73
N LYS A 102 -3.54 -24.90 -10.10
CA LYS A 102 -2.58 -25.60 -9.25
C LYS A 102 -2.20 -24.79 -8.01
N GLN A 103 -2.12 -23.47 -8.12
CA GLN A 103 -1.73 -22.58 -7.03
C GLN A 103 -2.89 -22.21 -6.11
N PHE A 104 -4.01 -21.78 -6.68
CA PHE A 104 -5.13 -21.17 -5.95
C PHE A 104 -6.41 -22.01 -5.98
N GLY A 105 -6.34 -23.23 -6.51
CA GLY A 105 -7.45 -24.20 -6.51
C GLY A 105 -8.35 -24.12 -7.76
N PRO A 106 -9.34 -25.02 -7.87
CA PRO A 106 -10.11 -25.27 -9.10
C PRO A 106 -10.91 -24.06 -9.62
N PHE A 107 -11.16 -23.09 -8.74
CA PHE A 107 -11.91 -21.88 -9.05
C PHE A 107 -11.03 -20.70 -9.48
N ALA A 108 -9.73 -20.89 -9.63
CA ALA A 108 -8.83 -19.88 -10.17
C ALA A 108 -8.80 -19.90 -11.70
N GLU A 109 -8.55 -18.75 -12.32
CA GLU A 109 -8.33 -18.56 -13.76
C GLU A 109 -7.27 -17.48 -14.01
N PHE A 110 -6.62 -17.56 -15.16
CA PHE A 110 -5.67 -16.53 -15.57
C PHE A 110 -6.41 -15.38 -16.27
N ASP A 111 -6.09 -14.14 -15.90
CA ASP A 111 -6.73 -12.95 -16.46
C ASP A 111 -6.31 -12.66 -17.91
N GLY A 112 -5.33 -13.38 -18.44
CA GLY A 112 -4.77 -13.18 -19.78
C GLY A 112 -3.75 -12.04 -19.86
N ILE A 113 -3.41 -11.43 -18.73
CA ILE A 113 -2.47 -10.32 -18.62
C ILE A 113 -1.28 -10.75 -17.79
N ASN A 114 -1.41 -10.94 -16.48
CA ASN A 114 -0.30 -11.32 -15.62
C ASN A 114 -0.70 -11.84 -14.23
N THR A 115 -2.00 -12.07 -14.00
CA THR A 115 -2.52 -12.34 -12.66
C THR A 115 -3.48 -13.53 -12.65
N CYS A 116 -3.38 -14.35 -11.60
CA CYS A 116 -4.39 -15.36 -11.30
C CYS A 116 -5.51 -14.75 -10.45
N LEU A 117 -6.76 -14.93 -10.88
CA LEU A 117 -7.95 -14.40 -10.23
C LEU A 117 -8.92 -15.52 -9.88
N CYS A 118 -9.78 -15.28 -8.89
CA CYS A 118 -10.90 -16.17 -8.62
C CYS A 118 -12.01 -15.94 -9.66
N LYS A 119 -12.54 -17.04 -10.20
CA LYS A 119 -13.65 -17.04 -11.16
C LYS A 119 -14.86 -16.31 -10.60
N ASN A 120 -15.68 -15.80 -11.49
CA ASN A 120 -16.94 -15.17 -11.11
C ASN A 120 -17.82 -16.13 -10.28
N GLY A 121 -18.35 -15.65 -9.15
CA GLY A 121 -19.09 -16.43 -8.16
C GLY A 121 -18.21 -17.04 -7.06
N THR A 122 -16.90 -16.80 -7.06
CA THR A 122 -15.94 -17.34 -6.09
C THR A 122 -15.14 -16.23 -5.42
N ILE A 123 -14.59 -16.52 -4.25
CA ILE A 123 -13.82 -15.57 -3.42
C ILE A 123 -12.53 -16.23 -2.93
N PRO A 124 -11.45 -15.47 -2.70
CA PRO A 124 -10.29 -16.00 -2.01
C PRO A 124 -10.64 -16.27 -0.54
N ASP A 125 -10.08 -17.34 0.01
CA ASP A 125 -10.04 -17.59 1.44
C ASP A 125 -8.85 -16.87 2.11
N VAL A 126 -8.67 -17.08 3.42
CA VAL A 126 -7.56 -16.49 4.19
C VAL A 126 -6.17 -16.91 3.72
N ASN A 127 -6.06 -18.02 2.96
CA ASN A 127 -4.80 -18.51 2.38
C ASN A 127 -4.68 -18.16 0.88
N GLY A 128 -5.60 -17.36 0.33
CA GLY A 128 -5.64 -17.01 -1.08
C GLY A 128 -6.21 -18.09 -2.01
N THR A 129 -6.73 -19.20 -1.46
CA THR A 129 -7.37 -20.26 -2.26
C THR A 129 -8.77 -19.82 -2.67
N CYS A 130 -9.12 -19.93 -3.95
CA CYS A 130 -10.44 -19.60 -4.45
C CYS A 130 -11.46 -20.66 -4.00
N ILE A 131 -12.51 -20.21 -3.31
CA ILE A 131 -13.63 -21.03 -2.81
C ILE A 131 -14.96 -20.47 -3.31
N GLU A 132 -16.01 -21.30 -3.31
CA GLU A 132 -17.36 -20.84 -3.69
C GLU A 132 -17.83 -19.69 -2.79
N GLY A 133 -18.27 -18.60 -3.43
CA GLY A 133 -18.80 -17.43 -2.75
C GLY A 133 -20.17 -17.71 -2.16
N SER A 134 -20.31 -17.53 -0.85
CA SER A 134 -21.58 -17.74 -0.15
C SER A 134 -21.63 -16.96 1.17
N ASP A 135 -22.84 -16.69 1.68
CA ASP A 135 -22.99 -16.03 2.98
C ASP A 135 -22.26 -16.78 4.11
N PRO A 136 -22.34 -18.13 4.22
CA PRO A 136 -21.55 -18.87 5.20
C PRO A 136 -20.03 -18.68 5.04
N ALA A 137 -19.52 -18.67 3.81
CA ALA A 137 -18.10 -18.45 3.53
C ALA A 137 -17.67 -17.04 3.96
N CYS A 138 -18.44 -16.01 3.62
CA CYS A 138 -18.17 -14.64 4.06
C CYS A 138 -18.25 -14.50 5.58
N LYS A 139 -19.21 -15.14 6.23
CA LYS A 139 -19.36 -15.10 7.70
C LYS A 139 -18.23 -15.79 8.44
N ALA A 140 -17.70 -16.87 7.89
CA ALA A 140 -16.56 -17.58 8.45
C ALA A 140 -15.29 -16.71 8.41
N GLN A 141 -15.12 -15.88 7.37
CA GLN A 141 -13.92 -15.06 7.17
C GLN A 141 -14.02 -13.66 7.80
N PHE A 142 -15.17 -13.00 7.67
CA PHE A 142 -15.36 -11.58 8.01
C PHE A 142 -16.40 -11.36 9.12
N GLY A 143 -16.80 -12.41 9.82
CA GLY A 143 -17.69 -12.34 10.98
C GLY A 143 -19.19 -12.41 10.66
N ALA A 144 -20.01 -12.52 11.70
CA ALA A 144 -21.43 -12.86 11.58
C ALA A 144 -22.27 -11.87 10.74
N PHE A 145 -21.83 -10.62 10.64
CA PHE A 145 -22.49 -9.56 9.89
C PHE A 145 -22.00 -9.44 8.42
N ALA A 146 -21.20 -10.39 7.94
CA ALA A 146 -20.78 -10.43 6.54
C ALA A 146 -21.80 -11.18 5.67
N ARG A 147 -21.85 -10.83 4.39
CA ARG A 147 -22.67 -11.50 3.37
C ARG A 147 -21.94 -11.49 2.02
N PHE A 148 -22.34 -12.40 1.15
CA PHE A 148 -21.82 -12.47 -0.21
C PHE A 148 -22.58 -11.52 -1.13
N ASP A 149 -21.85 -10.74 -1.91
CA ASP A 149 -22.39 -9.94 -3.02
C ASP A 149 -22.21 -10.70 -4.32
N VAL A 150 -23.27 -11.39 -4.73
CA VAL A 150 -23.32 -12.20 -5.96
C VAL A 150 -22.96 -11.41 -7.21
N LYS A 151 -23.22 -10.10 -7.25
CA LYS A 151 -22.96 -9.28 -8.45
C LYS A 151 -21.47 -8.99 -8.64
N ASN A 152 -20.78 -8.79 -7.54
CA ASN A 152 -19.38 -8.36 -7.51
C ASN A 152 -18.43 -9.49 -7.08
N SER A 153 -18.97 -10.67 -6.78
CA SER A 153 -18.21 -11.83 -6.31
C SER A 153 -17.27 -11.48 -5.14
N THR A 154 -17.82 -10.78 -4.14
CA THR A 154 -17.04 -10.30 -2.99
C THR A 154 -17.84 -10.38 -1.70
N CYS A 155 -17.16 -10.33 -0.56
CA CYS A 155 -17.79 -10.26 0.75
C CYS A 155 -17.97 -8.80 1.18
N VAL A 156 -19.17 -8.47 1.63
CA VAL A 156 -19.51 -7.13 2.13
C VAL A 156 -20.23 -7.23 3.46
N CYS A 157 -20.20 -6.15 4.24
CA CYS A 157 -21.02 -6.09 5.46
C CYS A 157 -22.50 -5.96 5.11
N GLU A 158 -23.34 -6.64 5.89
CA GLU A 158 -24.79 -6.52 5.79
C GLU A 158 -25.26 -5.15 6.29
N ARG A 159 -26.46 -4.74 5.87
CA ARG A 159 -27.00 -3.43 6.25
C ARG A 159 -27.11 -3.32 7.78
N GLY A 160 -26.59 -2.24 8.34
CA GLY A 160 -26.48 -2.05 9.78
C GLY A 160 -25.13 -2.44 10.36
N ALA A 161 -24.18 -2.90 9.53
CA ALA A 161 -22.83 -3.24 9.94
C ALA A 161 -21.78 -2.48 9.12
N VAL A 162 -20.64 -2.22 9.76
CA VAL A 162 -19.45 -1.59 9.16
C VAL A 162 -18.26 -2.54 9.33
N PRO A 163 -17.32 -2.56 8.38
CA PRO A 163 -16.06 -3.26 8.61
C PRO A 163 -15.28 -2.52 9.69
N ASP A 164 -14.81 -3.28 10.69
CA ASP A 164 -13.84 -2.79 11.64
C ASP A 164 -12.47 -2.63 10.98
N PHE A 165 -11.51 -2.24 11.79
CA PHE A 165 -10.15 -2.06 11.32
C PHE A 165 -9.60 -3.41 10.80
N ASN A 166 -9.97 -4.57 11.30
CA ASN A 166 -9.54 -5.86 10.75
C ASN A 166 -10.35 -6.33 9.52
N GLY A 167 -11.23 -5.48 8.97
CA GLY A 167 -12.16 -5.87 7.90
C GLY A 167 -13.27 -6.83 8.36
N THR A 168 -13.40 -7.08 9.67
CA THR A 168 -14.47 -7.87 10.25
C THR A 168 -15.72 -7.01 10.35
N CYS A 169 -16.84 -7.51 9.84
CA CYS A 169 -18.11 -6.80 9.91
C CYS A 169 -18.66 -6.82 11.34
N VAL A 170 -18.85 -5.63 11.91
CA VAL A 170 -19.41 -5.43 13.25
C VAL A 170 -20.67 -4.57 13.20
N ALA A 171 -21.57 -4.75 14.16
CA ALA A 171 -22.79 -3.95 14.26
C ALA A 171 -22.46 -2.46 14.38
N ALA A 172 -23.02 -1.65 13.50
CA ALA A 172 -22.73 -0.22 13.42
C ALA A 172 -23.64 0.59 14.35
N SER A 173 -23.07 1.61 14.98
CA SER A 173 -23.81 2.59 15.77
C SER A 173 -23.15 3.96 15.69
N ASN A 174 -23.88 5.00 16.08
CA ASN A 174 -23.29 6.34 16.19
C ASN A 174 -22.17 6.39 17.23
N GLU A 175 -22.31 5.64 18.32
CA GLU A 175 -21.29 5.53 19.37
C GLU A 175 -20.02 4.89 18.81
N LEU A 176 -20.15 3.76 18.09
CA LEU A 176 -19.02 3.09 17.45
C LEU A 176 -18.30 4.02 16.46
N CYS A 177 -19.04 4.67 15.56
CA CYS A 177 -18.45 5.60 14.60
C CYS A 177 -17.76 6.79 15.27
N GLN A 178 -18.26 7.25 16.41
CA GLN A 178 -17.67 8.36 17.16
C GLN A 178 -16.41 7.94 17.91
N ASP A 179 -16.37 6.72 18.42
CA ASP A 179 -15.16 6.17 19.03
C ASP A 179 -14.05 6.04 17.97
N TRP A 180 -14.37 5.49 16.80
CA TRP A 180 -13.40 5.27 15.73
C TRP A 180 -12.93 6.55 15.04
N TYR A 181 -13.84 7.48 14.70
CA TYR A 181 -13.55 8.62 13.83
C TYR A 181 -13.79 9.99 14.46
N GLY A 182 -14.18 10.01 15.74
CA GLY A 182 -14.32 11.21 16.53
C GLY A 182 -15.77 11.69 16.69
N PRO A 183 -16.00 12.66 17.58
CA PRO A 183 -17.35 13.06 18.02
C PRO A 183 -18.22 13.65 16.89
N ASN A 184 -17.61 14.03 15.77
CA ASN A 184 -18.31 14.62 14.62
C ASN A 184 -18.69 13.59 13.55
N THR A 185 -18.66 12.31 13.88
CA THR A 185 -19.02 11.22 12.97
C THR A 185 -20.37 10.61 13.37
N ALA A 186 -21.10 10.07 12.40
CA ALA A 186 -22.35 9.36 12.60
C ALA A 186 -22.43 8.17 11.64
N PHE A 187 -23.20 7.16 12.02
CA PHE A 187 -23.54 6.07 11.10
C PHE A 187 -24.59 6.55 10.10
N ASP A 188 -24.40 6.26 8.82
CA ASP A 188 -25.31 6.66 7.75
C ASP A 188 -26.64 5.88 7.72
N GLY A 189 -26.77 4.85 8.55
CA GLY A 189 -27.95 3.97 8.58
C GLY A 189 -27.90 2.83 7.55
N MET A 190 -26.78 2.69 6.83
CA MET A 190 -26.56 1.65 5.84
C MET A 190 -25.33 0.84 6.21
N ASN A 191 -24.14 1.33 5.89
CA ASN A 191 -22.90 0.55 5.96
C ASN A 191 -21.65 1.42 6.14
N SER A 192 -21.80 2.69 6.51
CA SER A 192 -20.67 3.61 6.60
C SER A 192 -20.75 4.58 7.77
N CYS A 193 -19.59 4.88 8.34
CA CYS A 193 -19.40 5.98 9.27
C CYS A 193 -19.04 7.24 8.46
N VAL A 194 -19.88 8.26 8.55
CA VAL A 194 -19.77 9.50 7.78
C VAL A 194 -19.69 10.71 8.69
N CYS A 195 -19.06 11.79 8.21
CA CYS A 195 -19.06 13.05 8.94
C CYS A 195 -20.47 13.62 9.08
N LYS A 196 -20.79 14.12 10.27
CA LYS A 196 -22.03 14.89 10.53
C LYS A 196 -22.09 16.09 9.60
N LYS A 197 -23.30 16.58 9.33
CA LYS A 197 -23.51 17.75 8.47
C LYS A 197 -22.67 18.94 8.92
N GLY A 198 -21.95 19.57 7.99
CA GLY A 198 -21.05 20.69 8.24
C GLY A 198 -19.60 20.27 8.50
N PHE A 199 -19.29 18.97 8.46
CA PHE A 199 -17.96 18.43 8.70
C PHE A 199 -17.43 17.69 7.46
N VAL A 200 -16.12 17.77 7.25
CA VAL A 200 -15.40 17.14 6.15
C VAL A 200 -14.41 16.17 6.74
N TYR A 201 -14.30 14.99 6.15
CA TYR A 201 -13.30 14.00 6.54
C TYR A 201 -11.93 14.41 6.00
N ALA A 202 -10.95 14.55 6.88
CA ALA A 202 -9.57 14.87 6.53
C ALA A 202 -8.65 14.20 7.54
N ASP A 203 -7.57 13.57 7.06
CA ASP A 203 -6.58 12.85 7.87
C ASP A 203 -7.24 12.11 9.06
N GLY A 204 -8.09 11.12 8.78
CA GLY A 204 -8.61 10.21 9.80
C GLY A 204 -9.77 10.71 10.65
N GLU A 205 -10.14 11.99 10.57
CA GLU A 205 -11.17 12.61 11.42
C GLU A 205 -12.12 13.57 10.69
N CYS A 206 -13.25 13.87 11.32
CA CYS A 206 -14.23 14.83 10.81
C CYS A 206 -13.97 16.26 11.35
N PHE A 207 -13.42 17.11 10.48
CA PHE A 207 -13.14 18.53 10.75
C PHE A 207 -14.30 19.42 10.35
N ARG A 208 -14.48 20.54 11.07
CA ARG A 208 -15.48 21.54 10.68
C ARG A 208 -15.15 22.07 9.27
N GLY A 209 -16.07 21.88 8.34
CA GLY A 209 -15.89 22.20 6.94
C GLY A 209 -15.53 23.67 6.73
N SER A 210 -14.44 23.91 6.02
CA SER A 210 -13.97 25.25 5.68
C SER A 210 -13.12 25.22 4.42
N ASN A 211 -12.94 26.38 3.78
CA ASN A 211 -12.05 26.48 2.62
C ASN A 211 -10.59 26.13 2.96
N LYS A 212 -10.17 26.35 4.22
CA LYS A 212 -8.81 26.00 4.69
C LYS A 212 -8.65 24.48 4.72
N VAL A 213 -9.58 23.77 5.36
CA VAL A 213 -9.61 22.30 5.41
C VAL A 213 -9.72 21.72 4.00
N CYS A 214 -10.60 22.24 3.15
CA CYS A 214 -10.70 21.74 1.79
C CYS A 214 -9.43 21.97 0.97
N SER A 215 -8.74 23.10 1.16
CA SER A 215 -7.50 23.36 0.43
C SER A 215 -6.33 22.49 0.90
N SER A 216 -6.37 21.89 2.09
CA SER A 216 -5.37 20.92 2.53
C SER A 216 -5.63 19.52 1.98
N ILE A 217 -6.89 19.16 1.74
CA ILE A 217 -7.27 17.86 1.13
C ILE A 217 -7.10 17.90 -0.40
N ILE A 218 -7.62 18.96 -1.03
CA ILE A 218 -7.55 19.15 -2.48
C ILE A 218 -7.14 20.60 -2.74
N ALA A 219 -5.90 20.79 -3.22
CA ALA A 219 -5.37 22.12 -3.47
C ALA A 219 -6.26 22.90 -4.47
N GLY A 220 -6.75 24.07 -4.05
CA GLY A 220 -7.62 24.93 -4.86
C GLY A 220 -9.13 24.64 -4.75
N SER A 221 -9.53 23.66 -3.95
CA SER A 221 -10.93 23.35 -3.68
C SER A 221 -11.57 24.31 -2.64
N LYS A 222 -12.88 24.22 -2.48
CA LYS A 222 -13.69 25.00 -1.54
C LYS A 222 -14.73 24.12 -0.86
N PHE A 223 -15.09 24.47 0.36
CA PHE A 223 -16.15 23.77 1.07
C PHE A 223 -17.50 24.11 0.46
N ASP A 224 -18.34 23.10 0.24
CA ASP A 224 -19.66 23.25 -0.38
C ASP A 224 -20.76 23.68 0.59
N GLY A 225 -20.44 23.78 1.88
CA GLY A 225 -21.39 24.16 2.93
C GLY A 225 -22.16 22.99 3.54
N ILE A 226 -21.93 21.77 3.05
CA ILE A 226 -22.59 20.55 3.52
C ILE A 226 -21.53 19.62 4.10
N ASN A 227 -20.79 18.89 3.27
CA ASN A 227 -19.86 17.87 3.72
C ASN A 227 -18.70 17.63 2.73
N GLU A 228 -18.62 18.39 1.62
CA GLU A 228 -17.69 18.08 0.53
C GLU A 228 -16.77 19.26 0.18
N CYS A 229 -15.59 18.89 -0.34
CA CYS A 229 -14.64 19.81 -0.92
C CYS A 229 -14.71 19.77 -2.45
N LYS A 230 -15.15 20.88 -3.04
CA LYS A 230 -15.41 20.99 -4.48
C LYS A 230 -14.45 21.95 -5.15
N CYS A 231 -13.97 21.57 -6.33
CA CYS A 231 -13.23 22.49 -7.18
C CYS A 231 -14.11 23.67 -7.62
N ARG A 232 -13.48 24.81 -7.88
CA ARG A 232 -14.18 26.00 -8.38
C ARG A 232 -14.75 25.72 -9.77
N LYS A 233 -15.81 26.43 -10.16
CA LYS A 233 -16.39 26.33 -11.51
C LYS A 233 -15.31 26.53 -12.58
N GLY A 234 -15.20 25.58 -13.51
CA GLY A 234 -14.16 25.56 -14.56
C GLY A 234 -12.86 24.83 -14.16
N TYR A 235 -12.85 24.18 -13.00
CA TYR A 235 -11.78 23.30 -12.55
C TYR A 235 -12.33 21.92 -12.20
N VAL A 236 -11.53 20.89 -12.44
CA VAL A 236 -11.81 19.49 -12.12
C VAL A 236 -10.74 18.96 -11.15
N LYS A 237 -11.08 17.98 -10.32
CA LYS A 237 -10.12 17.32 -9.42
C LYS A 237 -9.20 16.45 -10.27
N ASP A 238 -7.90 16.68 -10.18
CA ASP A 238 -6.86 15.75 -10.60
C ASP A 238 -6.62 14.82 -9.39
N GLU A 239 -7.12 13.60 -9.47
CA GLU A 239 -7.04 12.65 -8.36
C GLU A 239 -5.62 12.19 -8.07
N ALA A 240 -4.76 12.08 -9.10
CA ALA A 240 -3.37 11.66 -8.94
C ALA A 240 -2.52 12.72 -8.23
N ARG A 241 -2.86 14.01 -8.38
CA ARG A 241 -2.13 15.12 -7.77
C ARG A 241 -2.80 15.74 -6.56
N GLY A 242 -4.01 15.27 -6.20
CA GLY A 242 -4.79 15.87 -5.11
C GLY A 242 -5.06 17.37 -5.30
N MET A 243 -5.30 17.84 -6.54
CA MET A 243 -5.46 19.28 -6.80
C MET A 243 -6.49 19.62 -7.87
N CYS A 244 -7.02 20.84 -7.83
CA CYS A 244 -7.96 21.34 -8.85
C CYS A 244 -7.21 21.90 -10.07
N ILE A 245 -7.43 21.29 -11.24
CA ILE A 245 -6.85 21.72 -12.52
C ILE A 245 -7.90 22.34 -13.45
N LYS A 246 -7.49 23.27 -14.32
CA LYS A 246 -8.41 23.97 -15.23
C LYS A 246 -8.86 23.03 -16.35
N SER A 247 -10.16 23.01 -16.64
CA SER A 247 -10.79 22.08 -17.59
C SER A 247 -10.38 22.22 -19.08
N ASN A 248 -9.36 23.03 -19.40
CA ASN A 248 -8.91 23.29 -20.79
C ASN A 248 -7.55 22.65 -21.16
N SER A 249 -6.99 21.79 -20.31
CA SER A 249 -5.80 21.00 -20.65
C SER A 249 -6.18 19.61 -21.15
N SER A 250 -6.96 19.54 -22.22
CA SER A 250 -7.13 18.30 -22.99
C SER A 250 -5.91 18.09 -23.88
N LYS A 251 -4.96 17.26 -23.43
CA LYS A 251 -4.38 16.26 -24.33
C LYS A 251 -5.11 14.96 -24.03
N SER A 252 -6.25 14.79 -24.71
CA SER A 252 -6.88 13.50 -24.88
C SER A 252 -5.99 12.66 -25.81
N SER A 253 -5.30 11.68 -25.25
CA SER A 253 -5.02 10.47 -26.03
C SER A 253 -6.32 9.66 -26.10
N PRO A 254 -6.65 9.02 -27.23
CA PRO A 254 -7.90 8.29 -27.37
C PRO A 254 -7.92 7.09 -26.41
N GLU A 255 -9.02 6.93 -25.68
CA GLU A 255 -9.33 5.74 -24.87
C GLU A 255 -9.36 4.48 -25.77
N PRO A 256 -8.54 3.47 -25.49
CA PRO A 256 -8.97 2.09 -25.70
C PRO A 256 -9.91 1.71 -24.56
N SER A 257 -11.06 1.13 -24.91
CA SER A 257 -12.10 0.60 -24.01
C SER A 257 -11.54 0.05 -22.70
N THR A 258 -11.81 0.75 -21.59
CA THR A 258 -11.27 0.43 -20.26
C THR A 258 -11.91 -0.84 -19.68
N PRO A 259 -11.10 -1.82 -19.25
CA PRO A 259 -11.52 -2.87 -18.31
C PRO A 259 -11.96 -2.25 -16.97
N LEU A 260 -12.63 -3.05 -16.13
CA LEU A 260 -13.07 -2.68 -14.78
C LEU A 260 -11.92 -2.02 -13.97
N PRO A 261 -12.19 -1.00 -13.13
CA PRO A 261 -11.15 -0.34 -12.34
C PRO A 261 -10.46 -1.34 -11.41
N PRO A 262 -9.11 -1.27 -11.24
CA PRO A 262 -8.41 -2.12 -10.30
C PRO A 262 -8.96 -1.88 -8.89
N GLN A 263 -9.29 -2.95 -8.20
CA GLN A 263 -9.79 -2.95 -6.82
C GLN A 263 -8.77 -3.70 -5.98
N GLY A 264 -8.39 -3.13 -4.84
CA GLY A 264 -7.50 -3.81 -3.90
C GLY A 264 -7.73 -3.39 -2.46
N THR A 265 -7.25 -4.22 -1.54
CA THR A 265 -7.35 -3.97 -0.09
C THR A 265 -5.97 -3.99 0.55
N VAL A 266 -5.65 -2.93 1.30
CA VAL A 266 -4.45 -2.82 2.12
C VAL A 266 -4.83 -3.11 3.57
N THR A 267 -4.17 -4.07 4.19
CA THR A 267 -4.23 -4.32 5.63
C THR A 267 -2.98 -3.71 6.27
N ILE A 268 -3.14 -2.88 7.30
CA ILE A 268 -2.04 -2.24 8.01
C ILE A 268 -2.27 -2.31 9.51
N THR A 269 -1.35 -2.93 10.23
CA THR A 269 -1.24 -2.92 11.68
C THR A 269 -0.30 -1.82 12.13
N VAL A 270 -0.84 -0.83 12.85
CA VAL A 270 -0.06 0.17 13.58
C VAL A 270 0.23 -0.40 14.98
N LEU A 271 1.46 -0.81 15.21
CA LEU A 271 1.86 -1.51 16.45
C LEU A 271 2.17 -0.52 17.56
N GLU A 272 3.28 0.21 17.43
CA GLU A 272 3.76 1.14 18.45
C GLU A 272 4.58 2.26 17.82
N ALA A 273 4.79 3.37 18.53
CA ALA A 273 5.79 4.37 18.18
C ALA A 273 6.77 4.57 19.33
N LYS A 274 7.96 5.10 19.02
CA LYS A 274 9.00 5.38 20.01
C LYS A 274 9.62 6.75 19.82
N HIS A 275 10.19 7.25 20.91
CA HIS A 275 10.93 8.50 20.95
C HIS A 275 10.15 9.68 20.37
N LEU A 276 8.85 9.82 20.65
CA LEU A 276 8.11 10.99 20.18
C LEU A 276 8.65 12.30 20.83
N PRO A 277 8.60 13.44 20.12
CA PRO A 277 9.03 14.74 20.62
C PRO A 277 8.15 15.24 21.77
N LYS A 278 8.60 16.29 22.45
CA LYS A 278 7.72 17.07 23.34
C LYS A 278 6.98 18.08 22.49
N MET A 279 5.68 17.88 22.30
CA MET A 279 4.84 18.85 21.61
C MET A 279 4.37 19.93 22.60
N ASP A 280 4.01 19.52 23.82
CA ASP A 280 3.63 20.42 24.90
C ASP A 280 4.78 20.83 25.84
N THR A 281 4.75 22.08 26.28
CA THR A 281 5.77 22.63 27.20
C THR A 281 5.70 22.04 28.61
N HIS A 282 4.58 21.44 29.02
CA HIS A 282 4.33 20.98 30.40
C HIS A 282 3.83 19.53 30.53
N THR A 283 3.52 18.85 29.43
CA THR A 283 2.90 17.52 29.41
C THR A 283 3.54 16.59 28.36
N LYS A 284 3.37 15.29 28.55
CA LYS A 284 3.76 14.26 27.55
C LYS A 284 2.70 14.23 26.45
N CYS A 285 3.04 13.80 25.24
CA CYS A 285 2.09 13.63 24.15
C CYS A 285 0.94 12.68 24.50
N ASP A 286 -0.22 12.93 23.91
CA ASP A 286 -1.38 12.06 23.75
C ASP A 286 -1.47 11.57 22.29
N PRO A 287 -0.53 10.73 21.79
CA PRO A 287 -0.43 10.42 20.37
C PRO A 287 -1.53 9.50 19.82
N PHE A 288 -1.86 9.71 18.54
CA PHE A 288 -2.62 8.79 17.68
C PHE A 288 -2.09 8.83 16.24
N ALA A 289 -2.31 7.75 15.49
CA ALA A 289 -1.91 7.64 14.10
C ALA A 289 -3.14 7.74 13.17
N VAL A 290 -2.94 8.35 12.02
CA VAL A 290 -3.91 8.48 10.94
C VAL A 290 -3.34 7.77 9.72
N ILE A 291 -4.11 6.86 9.16
CA ILE A 291 -3.75 6.05 8.00
C ILE A 291 -4.58 6.53 6.82
N THR A 292 -3.95 6.93 5.71
CA THR A 292 -4.62 7.43 4.51
C THR A 292 -4.19 6.61 3.29
N LEU A 293 -5.19 6.13 2.53
CA LEU A 293 -5.05 5.39 1.28
C LEU A 293 -6.00 5.99 0.24
N GLY A 294 -5.46 6.78 -0.70
CA GLY A 294 -6.27 7.51 -1.68
C GLY A 294 -7.32 8.40 -1.02
N ASN A 295 -8.61 8.17 -1.29
CA ASN A 295 -9.73 8.90 -0.68
C ASN A 295 -10.17 8.31 0.69
N SER A 296 -9.64 7.15 1.09
CA SER A 296 -9.98 6.48 2.36
C SER A 296 -8.98 6.87 3.45
N SER A 297 -9.45 7.18 4.65
CA SER A 297 -8.57 7.23 5.83
C SER A 297 -9.19 6.56 7.06
N ARG A 298 -8.33 6.22 8.02
CA ARG A 298 -8.62 5.59 9.31
C ARG A 298 -7.71 6.20 10.39
N ARG A 299 -8.01 5.99 11.67
CA ARG A 299 -7.14 6.44 12.77
C ARG A 299 -7.11 5.45 13.92
N THR A 300 -6.02 5.43 14.68
CA THR A 300 -5.91 4.70 15.94
C THR A 300 -6.57 5.46 17.10
N LYS A 301 -6.68 4.80 18.25
CA LYS A 301 -7.05 5.45 19.50
C LYS A 301 -5.95 6.38 19.99
N VAL A 302 -6.37 7.38 20.76
CA VAL A 302 -5.45 8.27 21.49
C VAL A 302 -4.88 7.56 22.71
N VAL A 303 -3.56 7.44 22.80
CA VAL A 303 -2.86 6.91 23.98
C VAL A 303 -2.33 8.08 24.80
N LYS A 304 -2.81 8.24 26.04
CA LYS A 304 -2.51 9.44 26.81
C LYS A 304 -1.13 9.42 27.48
N LYS A 305 -0.47 10.57 27.49
CA LYS A 305 0.71 10.94 28.27
C LYS A 305 1.89 9.98 28.07
N THR A 306 2.28 9.74 26.83
CA THR A 306 3.39 8.87 26.47
C THR A 306 4.20 9.41 25.29
N TYR A 307 5.50 9.11 25.28
CA TYR A 307 6.38 9.30 24.10
C TYR A 307 6.61 7.99 23.34
N ASN A 308 6.09 6.88 23.88
CA ASN A 308 6.18 5.56 23.28
C ASN A 308 4.78 4.91 23.37
N PRO A 309 3.84 5.28 22.48
CA PRO A 309 2.51 4.68 22.47
C PRO A 309 2.51 3.27 21.89
N GLU A 310 1.65 2.42 22.44
CA GLU A 310 1.33 1.08 21.94
C GLU A 310 -0.15 1.07 21.53
N TRP A 311 -0.42 0.84 20.24
CA TRP A 311 -1.79 0.78 19.70
C TRP A 311 -2.20 -0.65 19.39
N HIS A 312 -1.36 -1.39 18.66
CA HIS A 312 -1.66 -2.73 18.14
C HIS A 312 -3.02 -2.80 17.42
N GLU A 313 -3.31 -1.80 16.60
CA GLU A 313 -4.57 -1.69 15.85
C GLU A 313 -4.32 -1.96 14.37
N THR A 314 -5.05 -2.91 13.80
CA THR A 314 -4.96 -3.34 12.40
C THR A 314 -6.12 -2.80 11.61
N PHE A 315 -5.89 -2.12 10.49
CA PHE A 315 -6.82 -1.42 9.59
C PHE A 315 -6.84 -2.04 8.20
N ARG A 316 -8.02 -2.26 7.61
CA ARG A 316 -8.23 -2.68 6.24
C ARG A 316 -8.84 -1.53 5.46
N LEU A 317 -8.10 -1.05 4.48
CA LEU A 317 -8.50 0.03 3.59
C LEU A 317 -8.62 -0.52 2.18
N SER A 318 -9.84 -0.47 1.65
CA SER A 318 -10.11 -0.77 0.24
C SER A 318 -10.02 0.51 -0.57
N TYR A 319 -9.51 0.42 -1.79
CA TYR A 319 -9.70 1.47 -2.79
C TYR A 319 -10.56 0.91 -3.92
N ASN A 320 -11.64 1.61 -4.23
CA ASN A 320 -12.70 1.09 -5.07
C ASN A 320 -13.48 2.23 -5.74
N GLU A 321 -12.84 3.01 -6.61
CA GLU A 321 -13.50 4.12 -7.31
C GLU A 321 -12.94 4.30 -8.73
N SER A 322 -13.68 5.00 -9.58
CA SER A 322 -13.44 5.23 -11.02
C SER A 322 -12.21 6.11 -11.34
N GLY A 323 -11.15 6.02 -10.53
CA GLY A 323 -9.90 6.79 -10.62
C GLY A 323 -8.65 5.89 -10.64
N PRO A 324 -7.44 6.49 -10.73
CA PRO A 324 -6.20 5.72 -10.68
C PRO A 324 -6.01 5.07 -9.30
N PRO A 325 -5.46 3.85 -9.24
CA PRO A 325 -5.14 3.19 -7.96
C PRO A 325 -4.18 4.07 -7.13
N PRO A 326 -4.37 4.15 -5.80
CA PRO A 326 -3.46 4.87 -4.94
C PRO A 326 -2.07 4.23 -5.02
N THR A 327 -1.03 5.05 -5.04
CA THR A 327 0.38 4.61 -5.10
C THR A 327 1.07 4.67 -3.74
N GLU A 328 0.46 5.36 -2.77
CA GLU A 328 1.07 5.64 -1.47
C GLU A 328 0.07 5.35 -0.34
N LEU A 329 0.60 4.82 0.75
CA LEU A 329 -0.05 4.69 2.05
C LEU A 329 0.62 5.67 3.01
N GLU A 330 -0.11 6.69 3.44
CA GLU A 330 0.39 7.72 4.35
C GLU A 330 -0.01 7.38 5.79
N ILE A 331 0.95 7.45 6.71
CA ILE A 331 0.75 7.29 8.15
C ILE A 331 1.23 8.56 8.84
N ASP A 332 0.30 9.36 9.33
CA ASP A 332 0.57 10.59 10.08
C ASP A 332 0.37 10.35 11.58
N ILE A 333 1.37 10.70 12.39
CA ILE A 333 1.24 10.74 13.84
C ILE A 333 0.92 12.16 14.27
N PHE A 334 -0.10 12.27 15.12
CA PHE A 334 -0.55 13.51 15.72
C PHE A 334 -0.53 13.39 17.25
N ASP A 335 -0.34 14.52 17.90
CA ASP A 335 -0.59 14.71 19.32
C ASP A 335 -2.01 15.28 19.53
N TRP A 336 -2.83 14.61 20.34
CA TRP A 336 -4.19 15.07 20.61
C TRP A 336 -4.20 16.12 21.73
N ASP A 337 -4.60 17.34 21.37
CA ASP A 337 -4.74 18.44 22.32
C ASP A 337 -6.20 18.84 22.54
N ALA A 338 -6.65 18.72 23.79
CA ALA A 338 -7.97 19.17 24.20
C ALA A 338 -8.14 20.71 24.15
N VAL A 339 -7.04 21.48 24.11
CA VAL A 339 -7.04 22.95 24.16
C VAL A 339 -6.17 23.51 23.02
N GLY A 340 -6.77 23.86 21.88
CA GLY A 340 -6.03 24.40 20.72
C GLY A 340 -6.70 24.09 19.38
N SER A 341 -5.91 23.83 18.33
CA SER A 341 -6.37 23.40 16.99
C SER A 341 -7.01 22.01 16.96
N GLY A 342 -6.99 21.28 18.09
CA GLY A 342 -7.57 19.94 18.27
C GLY A 342 -6.58 18.79 18.09
N ARG A 343 -5.46 19.05 17.40
CA ARG A 343 -4.29 18.16 17.29
C ARG A 343 -3.06 18.93 16.78
N GLU A 344 -1.86 18.41 17.04
CA GLU A 344 -0.59 18.91 16.50
C GLU A 344 0.11 17.79 15.71
N PHE A 345 0.66 18.12 14.53
CA PHE A 345 1.36 17.14 13.70
C PHE A 345 2.73 16.83 14.30
N VAL A 346 3.01 15.54 14.49
CA VAL A 346 4.27 15.06 15.06
C VAL A 346 5.23 14.61 13.96
N GLY A 347 4.74 13.80 13.03
CA GLY A 347 5.55 13.27 11.93
C GLY A 347 4.80 12.29 11.05
N ARG A 348 5.35 12.02 9.87
CA ARG A 348 4.75 11.24 8.79
C ARG A 348 5.66 10.09 8.36
N VAL A 349 5.04 8.99 7.96
CA VAL A 349 5.65 7.95 7.15
C VAL A 349 4.82 7.82 5.88
N VAL A 350 5.49 7.74 4.74
CA VAL A 350 4.86 7.41 3.46
C VAL A 350 5.43 6.08 3.02
N ILE A 351 4.57 5.10 2.79
CA ILE A 351 4.94 3.80 2.25
C ILE A 351 4.46 3.77 0.81
N SER A 352 5.39 3.57 -0.13
CA SER A 352 5.02 3.31 -1.51
C SER A 352 4.35 1.93 -1.58
N LEU A 353 3.12 1.89 -2.09
CA LEU A 353 2.39 0.64 -2.25
C LEU A 353 3.01 -0.24 -3.33
N GLY A 354 3.77 0.34 -4.26
CA GLY A 354 4.55 -0.41 -5.24
C GLY A 354 5.74 -1.16 -4.62
N GLU A 355 6.24 -0.71 -3.46
CA GLU A 355 7.34 -1.37 -2.74
C GLU A 355 6.85 -2.55 -1.87
N LEU A 356 5.54 -2.64 -1.63
CA LEU A 356 4.95 -3.74 -0.88
C LEU A 356 4.71 -4.91 -1.83
N THR A 357 5.54 -5.94 -1.75
CA THR A 357 5.35 -7.18 -2.51
C THR A 357 4.07 -7.88 -2.08
N THR A 358 3.34 -8.50 -3.01
CA THR A 358 2.06 -9.22 -2.78
C THR A 358 2.19 -10.48 -1.90
N GLU A 359 3.35 -10.73 -1.31
CA GLU A 359 3.61 -11.86 -0.42
C GLU A 359 4.10 -11.40 0.95
N GLY A 360 3.21 -11.54 1.94
CA GLY A 360 3.55 -11.44 3.37
C GLY A 360 3.31 -10.08 4.03
N ASP A 361 3.18 -10.11 5.36
CA ASP A 361 3.13 -8.92 6.20
C ASP A 361 4.52 -8.26 6.25
N VAL A 362 4.70 -7.09 5.64
CA VAL A 362 5.91 -6.27 5.78
C VAL A 362 5.87 -5.58 7.13
N GLN A 363 6.59 -6.14 8.11
CA GLN A 363 6.70 -5.56 9.46
C GLN A 363 8.06 -4.90 9.69
N GLY A 364 8.05 -3.62 10.07
CA GLY A 364 9.27 -2.86 10.26
C GLY A 364 9.10 -1.59 11.09
N TRP A 365 10.24 -1.01 11.49
CA TRP A 365 10.29 0.33 12.07
C TRP A 365 10.54 1.35 10.97
N TYR A 366 9.75 2.43 10.97
CA TYR A 366 9.81 3.51 10.01
C TYR A 366 10.06 4.82 10.73
N ASP A 367 11.13 5.52 10.37
CA ASP A 367 11.46 6.81 10.96
C ASP A 367 10.45 7.89 10.51
N LEU A 368 9.99 8.70 11.47
CA LEU A 368 9.06 9.79 11.21
C LEU A 368 9.77 10.97 10.53
N GLN A 369 9.13 11.51 9.50
CA GLN A 369 9.54 12.74 8.84
C GLN A 369 8.66 13.92 9.27
N GLY A 370 9.28 15.06 9.54
CA GLY A 370 8.59 16.31 9.85
C GLY A 370 7.98 16.94 8.61
N ALA A 371 7.25 18.05 8.79
CA ALA A 371 6.63 18.78 7.68
C ALA A 371 7.65 19.39 6.69
N ASP A 372 8.92 19.47 7.09
CA ASP A 372 10.06 19.91 6.29
C ASP A 372 10.81 18.75 5.59
N GLY A 373 10.34 17.51 5.76
CA GLY A 373 10.99 16.29 5.26
C GLY A 373 12.21 15.83 6.08
N GLY A 374 12.53 16.54 7.18
CA GLY A 374 13.62 16.15 8.08
C GLY A 374 13.22 15.04 9.04
N LEU A 375 14.18 14.25 9.52
CA LEU A 375 13.93 13.25 10.56
C LEU A 375 13.45 13.91 11.86
N VAL A 376 12.33 13.43 12.40
CA VAL A 376 11.80 13.92 13.68
C VAL A 376 12.67 13.40 14.81
N ARG A 377 13.09 14.32 15.70
CA ARG A 377 13.89 14.01 16.88
C ARG A 377 13.03 14.03 18.13
N GLY A 378 13.10 12.95 18.89
CA GLY A 378 12.35 12.75 20.11
C GLY A 378 12.75 13.62 21.28
N HIS A 379 11.99 13.50 22.37
CA HIS A 379 12.29 14.15 23.65
C HIS A 379 13.69 13.82 24.21
N ASP A 380 14.27 12.70 23.77
CA ASP A 380 15.57 12.15 24.15
C ASP A 380 16.64 12.30 23.05
N ARG A 381 16.32 13.03 21.97
CA ARG A 381 17.16 13.27 20.77
C ARG A 381 17.37 12.05 19.88
N ASN A 382 16.77 10.90 20.20
CA ASN A 382 16.74 9.76 19.29
C ASN A 382 15.78 10.04 18.12
N SER A 383 15.91 9.29 17.02
CA SER A 383 14.95 9.38 15.92
C SER A 383 13.60 8.85 16.37
N SER A 384 12.54 9.62 16.16
CA SER A 384 11.17 9.17 16.37
C SER A 384 10.79 8.19 15.27
N ALA A 385 10.17 7.07 15.62
CA ALA A 385 9.82 6.03 14.65
C ALA A 385 8.50 5.35 15.03
N VAL A 386 7.82 4.78 14.04
CA VAL A 386 6.61 3.97 14.19
C VAL A 386 6.84 2.58 13.64
N GLN A 387 6.36 1.57 14.36
CA GLN A 387 6.38 0.19 13.93
C GLN A 387 5.07 -0.14 13.23
N LEU A 388 5.17 -0.56 11.97
CA LEU A 388 4.03 -0.89 11.11
C LEU A 388 4.18 -2.32 10.61
N SER A 389 3.06 -3.02 10.43
CA SER A 389 2.97 -4.25 9.65
C SER A 389 1.96 -4.03 8.53
N VAL A 390 2.35 -4.18 7.28
CA VAL A 390 1.49 -3.90 6.12
C VAL A 390 1.41 -5.13 5.23
N SER A 391 0.20 -5.56 4.89
CA SER A 391 -0.06 -6.60 3.89
C SER A 391 -1.06 -6.15 2.85
N LEU A 392 -0.83 -6.59 1.63
CA LEU A 392 -1.71 -6.34 0.49
C LEU A 392 -2.56 -7.58 0.23
N GLN A 393 -3.87 -7.42 0.18
CA GLN A 393 -4.79 -8.43 -0.34
C GLN A 393 -5.22 -8.01 -1.75
N ALA A 394 -4.57 -8.65 -2.73
CA ALA A 394 -4.84 -8.69 -4.17
C ALA A 394 -5.30 -7.38 -4.86
N GLY A 395 -4.62 -7.03 -5.97
CA GLY A 395 -5.17 -6.15 -6.99
C GLY A 395 -4.62 -4.73 -7.08
N LEU A 396 -3.41 -4.44 -6.59
CA LEU A 396 -2.68 -3.23 -7.00
C LEU A 396 -2.04 -3.43 -8.40
N PRO A 397 -1.93 -2.36 -9.20
CA PRO A 397 -1.62 -2.41 -10.65
C PRO A 397 -0.26 -3.03 -11.00
#